data_AF-A0A0D2LIJ9-F1
#
_entry.id   AF-A0A0D2LIJ9-F1
#
_cell.length_a   1.000
_cell.length_b   1.000
_cell.length_c   1.000
_cell.angle_alpha   90.00
_cell.angle_beta   90.00
_cell.angle_gamma   90.00
#
_symmetry.space_group_name_H-M   'P 1'
#
loop_
_entity.id
_entity.type
_entity.pdbx_description
1 polymer ?
#
loop_
_entity_poly.entity_id
_entity_poly.type
_entity_poly.pdbx_seq_one_letter_code
_entity_poly.pdbx_strand_id
1 'polypeptide(L)'
;MWLLYEQPDTKFDGVAMRFMDIRKRVYELPKLGARADMVCIPTTSGTGSEVTPFSVVTDEVSGEKYPLADYALTPTMAIVDPHLVMSMPKKLTAYGGIDALTHALESYVSIYATDYTRGLAKEAIRILFKYLPTAYASGDRDLKAREKCVAPP
;
A
#
# COMPACT_ATOMS: atom_id res chain seq x y z
N MET A 1 -7.13 15.56 -1.93
CA MET A 1 -7.28 14.11 -2.19
C MET A 1 -7.79 13.92 -3.61
N TRP A 2 -7.23 12.99 -4.41
CA TRP A 2 -7.60 12.77 -5.82
C TRP A 2 -9.11 12.61 -6.03
N LEU A 3 -9.76 11.87 -5.12
CA LEU A 3 -11.22 11.75 -5.06
C LEU A 3 -11.96 13.11 -5.06
N LEU A 4 -11.53 14.06 -4.22
CA LEU A 4 -12.17 15.37 -4.11
C LEU A 4 -11.92 16.26 -5.34
N TYR A 5 -10.86 15.98 -6.10
CA TYR A 5 -10.58 16.68 -7.36
C TYR A 5 -11.49 16.17 -8.50
N GLU A 6 -11.64 14.85 -8.59
CA GLU A 6 -12.56 14.20 -9.55
C GLU A 6 -14.02 14.50 -9.21
N GLN A 7 -14.36 14.44 -7.92
CA GLN A 7 -15.74 14.48 -7.40
C GLN A 7 -15.84 15.43 -6.20
N PRO A 8 -15.88 16.75 -6.43
CA PRO A 8 -15.87 17.76 -5.37
C PRO A 8 -17.11 17.71 -4.45
N ASP A 9 -18.22 17.16 -4.93
CA ASP A 9 -19.47 17.04 -4.16
C ASP A 9 -19.48 15.81 -3.21
N THR A 10 -18.41 15.02 -3.19
CA THR A 10 -18.29 13.83 -2.34
C THR A 10 -18.19 14.24 -0.87
N LYS A 11 -19.13 13.74 -0.05
CA LYS A 11 -19.09 13.94 1.41
C LYS A 11 -18.19 12.90 2.07
N PHE A 12 -17.19 13.35 2.81
CA PHE A 12 -16.20 12.49 3.47
C PHE A 12 -16.85 11.44 4.38
N ASP A 13 -17.87 11.84 5.15
CA ASP A 13 -18.61 10.95 6.06
C ASP A 13 -19.22 9.73 5.35
N GLY A 14 -19.62 9.87 4.09
CA GLY A 14 -20.18 8.78 3.30
C GLY A 14 -19.14 7.74 2.89
N VAL A 15 -17.93 8.19 2.56
CA VAL A 15 -16.81 7.34 2.14
C VAL A 15 -16.11 6.70 3.34
N ALA A 16 -16.14 7.38 4.48
CA ALA A 16 -15.55 6.93 5.74
C ALA A 16 -16.39 5.86 6.47
N MET A 17 -17.60 5.56 6.00
CA MET A 17 -18.44 4.53 6.62
C MET A 17 -17.76 3.16 6.58
N ARG A 18 -17.86 2.42 7.68
CA ARG A 18 -17.35 1.04 7.75
C ARG A 18 -18.25 0.12 6.95
N PHE A 19 -17.65 -0.69 6.07
CA PHE A 19 -18.37 -1.69 5.28
C PHE A 19 -18.01 -3.10 5.79
N MET A 20 -19.01 -4.00 5.79
CA MET A 20 -18.79 -5.41 6.14
C MET A 20 -18.12 -6.19 5.00
N ASP A 21 -18.28 -5.72 3.75
CA ASP A 21 -17.70 -6.29 2.53
C ASP A 21 -17.34 -5.14 1.58
N ILE A 22 -16.12 -5.15 1.02
CA ILE A 22 -15.62 -4.18 0.04
C ILE A 22 -16.57 -4.06 -1.17
N ARG A 23 -17.37 -5.09 -1.46
CA ARG A 23 -18.34 -5.13 -2.57
C ARG A 23 -19.77 -4.77 -2.21
N LYS A 24 -20.16 -4.77 -0.92
CA LYS A 24 -21.51 -4.41 -0.48
C LYS A 24 -21.46 -3.11 0.31
N ARG A 25 -21.47 -2.00 -0.43
CA ARG A 25 -21.37 -0.65 0.13
C ARG A 25 -22.72 0.03 0.19
N VAL A 26 -22.86 0.92 1.17
CA VAL A 26 -23.98 1.86 1.25
C VAL A 26 -23.69 3.11 0.40
N TYR A 27 -22.40 3.42 0.17
CA TYR A 27 -21.92 4.54 -0.62
C TYR A 27 -20.96 4.03 -1.70
N GLU A 28 -21.38 4.05 -2.97
CA GLU A 28 -20.53 3.69 -4.10
C GLU A 28 -19.76 4.91 -4.60
N LEU A 29 -18.45 4.76 -4.78
CA LEU A 29 -17.67 5.78 -5.45
C LEU A 29 -17.91 5.72 -6.96
N PRO A 30 -18.15 6.87 -7.61
CA PRO A 30 -18.22 6.91 -9.07
C PRO A 30 -16.85 6.56 -9.65
N LYS A 31 -16.83 6.18 -10.93
CA LYS A 31 -15.59 5.89 -11.65
C LYS A 31 -14.67 7.11 -11.62
N LEU A 32 -13.47 6.94 -11.07
CA LEU A 32 -12.41 7.95 -11.05
C LEU A 32 -11.50 7.83 -12.29
N GLY A 33 -10.66 8.85 -12.52
CA GLY A 33 -9.75 8.90 -13.67
C GLY A 33 -10.34 9.56 -14.92
N ALA A 34 -11.42 10.33 -14.79
CA ALA A 34 -12.00 11.07 -15.91
C ALA A 34 -11.30 12.42 -16.13
N ARG A 35 -10.80 13.04 -15.05
CA ARG A 35 -10.11 14.34 -15.09
C ARG A 35 -8.60 14.21 -14.99
N ALA A 36 -8.11 13.27 -14.18
CA ALA A 36 -6.68 13.04 -13.98
C ALA A 36 -6.36 11.59 -13.63
N ASP A 37 -5.24 11.08 -14.14
CA ASP A 37 -4.68 9.80 -13.72
C ASP A 37 -3.90 9.92 -12.41
N MET A 38 -3.96 8.87 -11.59
CA MET A 38 -3.18 8.77 -10.36
C MET A 38 -1.94 7.92 -10.60
N VAL A 39 -0.76 8.54 -10.51
CA VAL A 39 0.53 7.86 -10.58
C VAL A 39 1.21 7.90 -9.21
N CYS A 40 1.54 6.73 -8.67
CA CYS A 40 2.18 6.59 -7.38
C CYS A 40 3.65 6.15 -7.53
N ILE A 41 4.54 6.85 -6.84
CA ILE A 41 5.99 6.58 -6.84
C ILE A 41 6.42 6.39 -5.38
N PRO A 42 6.47 5.15 -4.86
CA PRO A 42 6.86 4.92 -3.47
C PRO A 42 8.34 5.23 -3.26
N THR A 43 8.62 5.91 -2.14
CA THR A 43 9.98 6.18 -1.64
C THR A 43 10.27 5.43 -0.33
N THR A 44 9.38 4.50 0.02
CA THR A 44 9.54 3.59 1.15
C THR A 44 9.29 2.15 0.70
N SER A 45 9.76 1.20 1.49
CA SER A 45 9.72 -0.24 1.19
C SER A 45 8.84 -0.94 2.23
N GLY A 46 7.51 -0.74 2.19
CA GLY A 46 6.63 -1.29 3.22
C GLY A 46 5.12 -1.22 2.94
N THR A 47 4.61 -0.03 2.64
CA THR A 47 3.15 0.20 2.72
C THR A 47 2.36 -0.46 1.59
N GLY A 48 2.96 -0.64 0.40
CA GLY A 48 2.28 -1.19 -0.78
C GLY A 48 1.09 -0.33 -1.24
N SER A 49 1.03 0.93 -0.82
CA SER A 49 -0.10 1.83 -1.10
C SER A 49 -0.22 2.17 -2.59
N GLU A 50 0.87 2.03 -3.34
CA GLU A 50 0.93 2.26 -4.78
C GLU A 50 0.13 1.24 -5.61
N VAL A 51 -0.20 0.07 -5.05
CA VAL A 51 -1.00 -0.99 -5.71
C VAL A 51 -2.29 -1.32 -5.00
N THR A 52 -2.58 -0.69 -3.85
CA THR A 52 -3.74 -1.03 -3.04
C THR A 52 -4.86 0.01 -3.12
N PRO A 53 -6.11 -0.41 -2.91
CA PRO A 53 -7.27 0.49 -2.86
C PRO A 53 -7.43 1.24 -1.52
N PHE A 54 -6.41 1.21 -0.66
CA PHE A 54 -6.51 1.70 0.72
C PHE A 54 -5.90 3.09 0.87
N SER A 55 -6.61 3.96 1.60
CA SER A 55 -6.13 5.27 2.03
C SER A 55 -6.59 5.50 3.47
N VAL A 56 -5.70 5.93 4.35
CA VAL A 56 -6.06 6.28 5.73
C VAL A 56 -5.96 7.79 5.88
N VAL A 57 -7.05 8.42 6.31
CA VAL A 57 -7.11 9.86 6.59
C VAL A 57 -7.50 10.05 8.05
N THR A 58 -6.77 10.92 8.74
CA THR A 58 -7.08 11.27 10.14
C THR A 58 -7.91 12.54 10.14
N ASP A 59 -9.03 12.54 10.85
CA ASP A 59 -9.76 13.78 11.15
C ASP A 59 -9.02 14.52 12.27
N GLU A 60 -8.59 15.75 12.00
CA GLU A 60 -7.84 16.56 12.96
C GLU A 60 -8.69 17.02 14.15
N VAL A 61 -10.02 17.07 14.01
CA VAL A 61 -10.92 17.52 15.08
C VAL A 61 -11.16 16.41 16.08
N SER A 62 -11.58 15.23 15.63
CA SER A 62 -11.84 14.08 16.50
C SER A 62 -10.58 13.27 16.85
N GLY A 63 -9.52 13.38 16.04
CA GLY A 63 -8.33 12.52 16.13
C GLY A 63 -8.57 11.09 15.60
N GLU A 64 -9.75 10.79 15.08
CA GLU A 64 -10.09 9.47 14.57
C GLU A 64 -9.44 9.20 13.20
N LYS A 65 -9.00 7.96 12.99
CA LYS A 65 -8.47 7.49 11.72
C LYS A 65 -9.55 6.78 10.93
N TYR A 66 -9.82 7.26 9.72
CA TYR A 66 -10.78 6.70 8.80
C TYR A 66 -10.06 5.96 7.67
N PRO A 67 -10.10 4.61 7.65
CA PRO A 67 -9.64 3.83 6.52
C PRO A 67 -10.69 3.89 5.40
N LEU A 68 -10.33 4.47 4.28
CA LEU A 68 -11.05 4.43 3.03
C LEU A 68 -10.50 3.26 2.22
N ALA A 69 -11.38 2.39 1.73
CA ALA A 69 -10.98 1.24 0.93
C ALA A 69 -11.88 1.19 -0.28
N ASP A 70 -11.43 1.48 -1.50
CA ASP A 70 -12.22 1.33 -2.75
C ASP A 70 -11.30 1.09 -3.95
N TYR A 71 -11.65 0.13 -4.82
CA TYR A 71 -10.87 -0.16 -6.04
C TYR A 71 -10.83 1.03 -7.01
N ALA A 72 -11.79 1.95 -6.95
CA ALA A 72 -11.72 3.20 -7.69
C ALA A 72 -10.53 4.07 -7.27
N LEU A 73 -10.00 3.90 -6.04
CA LEU A 73 -8.86 4.63 -5.52
C LEU A 73 -7.51 3.96 -5.85
N THR A 74 -7.52 2.78 -6.47
CA THR A 74 -6.28 2.12 -6.89
C THR A 74 -5.57 3.01 -7.93
N PRO A 75 -4.27 3.32 -7.75
CA PRO A 75 -3.53 4.14 -8.70
C PRO A 75 -3.58 3.57 -10.12
N THR A 76 -3.69 4.45 -11.12
CA THR A 76 -3.63 4.06 -12.54
C THR A 76 -2.27 3.47 -12.88
N MET A 77 -1.20 3.97 -12.27
CA MET A 77 0.17 3.48 -12.48
C MET A 77 0.99 3.54 -11.20
N ALA A 78 1.77 2.49 -10.94
CA ALA A 78 2.78 2.45 -9.89
C ALA A 78 4.17 2.40 -10.52
N ILE A 79 5.08 3.28 -10.10
CA ILE A 79 6.48 3.30 -10.56
C ILE A 79 7.37 3.00 -9.37
N VAL A 80 7.86 1.76 -9.31
CA VAL A 80 8.72 1.30 -8.22
C VAL A 80 10.18 1.38 -8.66
N ASP A 81 10.89 2.44 -8.23
CA ASP A 81 12.31 2.62 -8.51
C ASP A 81 13.16 2.39 -7.24
N PRO A 82 14.04 1.37 -7.23
CA PRO A 82 14.90 1.09 -6.08
C PRO A 82 15.86 2.22 -5.71
N HIS A 83 16.21 3.11 -6.65
CA HIS A 83 17.10 4.24 -6.36
C HIS A 83 16.48 5.22 -5.37
N LEU A 84 15.15 5.32 -5.34
CA LEU A 84 14.43 6.23 -4.44
C LEU A 84 14.43 5.76 -2.99
N VAL A 85 14.80 4.51 -2.73
CA VAL A 85 14.85 3.92 -1.38
C VAL A 85 16.26 3.67 -0.86
N MET A 86 17.29 4.00 -1.65
CA MET A 86 18.69 3.76 -1.28
C MET A 86 19.08 4.53 -0.01
N SER A 87 18.61 5.77 0.11
CA SER A 87 18.90 6.68 1.23
C SER A 87 18.03 6.47 2.48
N MET A 88 17.14 5.46 2.49
CA MET A 88 16.27 5.22 3.63
C MET A 88 17.08 4.89 4.90
N PRO A 89 16.78 5.55 6.04
CA PRO A 89 17.41 5.22 7.32
C PRO A 89 17.15 3.76 7.73
N LYS A 90 18.07 3.20 8.52
CA LYS A 90 17.95 1.82 9.04
C LYS A 90 16.62 1.57 9.75
N LYS A 91 16.18 2.51 10.59
CA LYS A 91 14.89 2.39 11.31
C LYS A 91 13.71 2.28 10.35
N LEU A 92 13.65 3.15 9.34
CA LEU A 92 12.57 3.13 8.35
C LEU A 92 12.60 1.87 7.49
N THR A 93 13.79 1.37 7.19
CA THR A 93 13.99 0.09 6.47
C THR A 93 13.43 -1.09 7.28
N ALA A 94 13.69 -1.12 8.58
CA ALA A 94 13.16 -2.15 9.46
C ALA A 94 11.63 -2.07 9.58
N TYR A 95 11.09 -0.87 9.82
CA TYR A 95 9.64 -0.69 9.96
C TYR A 95 8.89 -1.06 8.68
N GLY A 96 9.34 -0.56 7.53
CA GLY A 96 8.73 -0.90 6.24
C GLY A 96 8.84 -2.39 5.92
N GLY A 97 10.02 -3.00 6.11
CA GLY A 97 10.21 -4.41 5.80
C GLY A 97 9.38 -5.36 6.68
N ILE A 98 9.19 -5.02 7.96
CA ILE A 98 8.34 -5.79 8.87
C ILE A 98 6.86 -5.56 8.58
N ASP A 99 6.47 -4.34 8.18
CA ASP A 99 5.12 -4.03 7.71
C ASP A 99 4.75 -4.86 6.48
N ALA A 100 5.61 -4.86 5.45
CA ALA A 100 5.45 -5.69 4.25
C ALA A 100 5.39 -7.20 4.58
N LEU A 101 6.18 -7.67 5.56
CA LEU A 101 6.15 -9.06 6.00
C LEU A 101 4.81 -9.40 6.66
N THR A 102 4.27 -8.48 7.45
CA THR A 102 2.97 -8.63 8.12
C THR A 102 1.85 -8.66 7.07
N HIS A 103 1.86 -7.75 6.09
CA HIS A 103 0.94 -7.77 4.96
C HIS A 103 0.95 -9.12 4.22
N ALA A 104 2.13 -9.67 3.94
CA ALA A 104 2.26 -10.96 3.25
C ALA A 104 1.75 -12.13 4.11
N LEU A 105 2.04 -12.14 5.42
CA LEU A 105 1.57 -13.19 6.33
C LEU A 105 0.04 -13.16 6.48
N GLU A 106 -0.53 -11.98 6.76
CA GLU A 106 -1.98 -11.82 6.95
C GLU A 106 -2.76 -12.10 5.67
N SER A 107 -2.26 -11.65 4.51
CA SER A 107 -2.89 -11.94 3.22
C SER A 107 -2.87 -13.43 2.87
N TYR A 108 -1.82 -14.16 3.25
CA TYR A 108 -1.71 -15.60 3.00
C TYR A 108 -2.74 -16.42 3.81
N VAL A 109 -2.99 -16.03 5.06
CA VAL A 109 -3.93 -16.72 5.98
C VAL A 109 -5.35 -16.14 5.97
N SER A 110 -5.57 -15.05 5.24
CA SER A 110 -6.87 -14.38 5.14
C SER A 110 -7.97 -15.32 4.66
N ILE A 111 -9.19 -15.10 5.16
CA ILE A 111 -10.40 -15.77 4.64
C ILE A 111 -10.71 -15.39 3.18
N TYR A 112 -10.12 -14.30 2.68
CA TYR A 112 -10.21 -13.85 1.30
C TYR A 112 -9.01 -14.28 0.45
N ALA A 113 -8.10 -15.11 0.98
CA ALA A 113 -6.96 -15.60 0.24
C ALA A 113 -7.41 -16.48 -0.95
N THR A 114 -6.75 -16.30 -2.09
CA THR A 114 -6.98 -17.08 -3.31
C THR A 114 -5.67 -17.70 -3.79
N ASP A 115 -5.73 -18.64 -4.73
CA ASP A 115 -4.51 -19.22 -5.29
C ASP A 115 -3.65 -18.16 -6.03
N TYR A 116 -4.28 -17.10 -6.55
CA TYR A 116 -3.59 -15.96 -7.14
C TYR A 116 -2.78 -15.17 -6.11
N THR A 117 -3.36 -14.89 -4.94
CA THR A 117 -2.70 -14.05 -3.92
C THR A 117 -1.73 -14.82 -3.04
N ARG A 118 -1.97 -16.12 -2.81
CA ARG A 118 -1.07 -16.96 -1.99
C ARG A 118 0.32 -17.12 -2.58
N GLY A 119 0.42 -17.22 -3.90
CA GLY A 119 1.72 -17.31 -4.60
C GLY A 119 2.56 -16.06 -4.38
N LEU A 120 1.95 -14.89 -4.54
CA LEU A 120 2.56 -13.58 -4.30
C LEU A 120 3.01 -13.43 -2.85
N ALA A 121 2.10 -13.62 -1.89
CA ALA A 121 2.40 -13.55 -0.46
C ALA A 121 3.56 -14.47 -0.04
N LYS A 122 3.59 -15.71 -0.55
CA LYS A 122 4.68 -16.66 -0.25
C LYS A 122 6.02 -16.20 -0.81
N GLU A 123 6.02 -15.64 -2.02
CA GLU A 123 7.22 -15.09 -2.65
C GLU A 123 7.72 -13.83 -1.92
N ALA A 124 6.82 -12.94 -1.51
CA ALA A 124 7.15 -11.79 -0.69
C ALA A 124 7.82 -12.19 0.64
N ILE A 125 7.24 -13.15 1.36
CA ILE A 125 7.82 -13.69 2.60
C ILE A 125 9.23 -14.22 2.32
N ARG A 126 9.40 -15.05 1.28
CA ARG A 126 10.71 -15.63 0.92
C ARG A 126 11.76 -14.57 0.63
N ILE A 127 11.39 -13.52 -0.09
CA ILE A 127 12.27 -12.41 -0.45
C ILE A 127 12.64 -11.61 0.80
N LEU A 128 11.67 -11.23 1.63
CA LEU A 128 11.90 -10.43 2.83
C LEU A 128 12.80 -11.16 3.83
N PHE A 129 12.58 -12.44 4.10
CA PHE A 129 13.48 -13.22 4.96
C PHE A 129 14.92 -13.29 4.42
N LYS A 130 15.09 -13.32 3.10
CA LYS A 130 16.41 -13.41 2.47
C LYS A 130 17.16 -12.08 2.42
N TYR A 131 16.49 -10.98 2.13
CA TYR A 131 17.14 -9.71 1.78
C TYR A 131 16.96 -8.60 2.82
N LEU A 132 15.89 -8.62 3.63
CA LEU A 132 15.65 -7.55 4.62
C LEU A 132 16.80 -7.38 5.64
N PRO A 133 17.41 -8.46 6.19
CA PRO A 133 18.54 -8.30 7.11
C PRO A 133 19.73 -7.58 6.46
N THR A 134 20.02 -7.90 5.20
CA THR A 134 21.11 -7.27 4.44
C THR A 134 20.77 -5.83 4.05
N ALA A 135 19.53 -5.57 3.62
CA ALA A 135 19.06 -4.22 3.32
C ALA A 135 19.16 -3.30 4.56
N TYR A 136 18.86 -3.83 5.75
CA TYR A 136 19.03 -3.12 7.02
C TYR A 136 20.49 -2.92 7.42
N ALA A 137 21.33 -3.94 7.29
CA ALA A 137 22.73 -3.90 7.74
C ALA A 137 23.63 -3.07 6.81
N SER A 138 23.53 -3.33 5.50
CA SER A 138 24.37 -2.77 4.45
C SER A 138 23.82 -1.47 3.85
N GLY A 139 22.51 -1.24 3.93
CA GLY A 139 21.88 0.02 3.53
C GLY A 139 22.04 0.33 2.05
N ASP A 140 22.55 1.51 1.75
CA ASP A 140 22.85 2.03 0.41
C ASP A 140 23.98 1.27 -0.31
N ARG A 141 24.74 0.45 0.40
CA ARG A 141 25.84 -0.35 -0.19
C ARG A 141 25.37 -1.63 -0.87
N ASP A 142 24.10 -2.01 -0.72
CA ASP A 142 23.52 -3.20 -1.35
C ASP A 142 22.23 -2.87 -2.10
N LEU A 143 22.39 -2.41 -3.35
CA LEU A 143 21.30 -2.10 -4.25
C LEU A 143 20.37 -3.31 -4.47
N LYS A 144 20.93 -4.52 -4.54
CA LYS A 144 20.16 -5.73 -4.79
C LYS A 144 19.24 -6.03 -3.61
N ALA A 145 19.73 -5.92 -2.38
CA ALA A 145 18.90 -6.11 -1.20
C ALA A 145 17.79 -5.05 -1.12
N ARG A 146 18.10 -3.79 -1.44
CA ARG A 146 17.11 -2.69 -1.49
C ARG A 146 16.03 -2.93 -2.55
N GLU A 147 16.43 -3.28 -3.76
CA GLU A 147 15.52 -3.58 -4.87
C GLU A 147 14.58 -4.72 -4.52
N LYS A 148 15.08 -5.79 -3.90
CA LYS A 148 14.23 -6.92 -3.54
C LYS A 148 13.26 -6.59 -2.40
N CYS A 149 13.54 -5.59 -1.57
CA CYS A 149 12.65 -5.18 -0.48
C CYS A 149 11.63 -4.09 -0.85
N VAL A 150 11.81 -3.33 -1.95
CA VAL A 150 11.01 -2.12 -2.20
C VAL A 150 9.55 -2.39 -2.56
N ALA A 151 9.30 -3.45 -3.33
CA ALA A 151 7.96 -3.97 -3.62
C ALA A 151 8.07 -5.49 -3.82
N PRO A 152 8.14 -6.27 -2.74
CA PRO A 152 8.03 -7.72 -2.86
C PRO A 152 6.65 -8.05 -3.48
N PRO A 153 6.58 -9.04 -4.38
CA PRO A 153 5.42 -9.32 -5.21
C PRO A 153 4.17 -9.76 -4.43
#